data_AF-S4PQ69-F1
#
_entry.id   AF-S4PQ69-F1
#
_cell.length_a   1.000
_cell.length_b   1.000
_cell.length_c   1.000
_cell.angle_alpha   90.00
_cell.angle_beta   90.00
_cell.angle_gamma   90.00
#
_symmetry.space_group_name_H-M   'P 1'
#
loop_
_entity.id
_entity.type
_entity.pdbx_description
1 polymer ?
#
loop_
_entity_poly.entity_id
_entity_poly.type
_entity_poly.pdbx_seq_one_letter_code
_entity_poly.pdbx_strand_id
1 'polypeptide(L)'
;MAEKVRESAAEKKADAEERDNDKKLVYTDDQVKKAVDLINEQGYVTKKDIPEMDDDDWSKGFADKIDDVFKASDKDPYIYYEKFDFAGGEIDTFIWNMDVIKTRDDALKKLADVLGKKIVR
;
A
#
# COMPACT_ATOMS: atom_id res chain seq x y z
N MET A 1 47.25 1.37 5.95
CA MET A 1 46.31 1.87 6.98
C MET A 1 44.93 1.85 6.35
N ALA A 2 44.24 0.73 6.52
CA ALA A 2 43.04 0.30 5.80
C ALA A 2 41.81 0.48 6.68
N GLU A 3 41.48 1.73 7.03
CA GLU A 3 40.49 2.02 8.07
C GLU A 3 39.34 2.93 7.60
N LYS A 4 39.23 3.24 6.30
CA LYS A 4 38.18 4.13 5.79
C LYS A 4 37.18 3.48 4.81
N VAL A 5 37.22 2.16 4.66
CA VAL A 5 36.29 1.40 3.78
C VAL A 5 35.24 0.61 4.58
N ARG A 6 35.36 0.56 5.93
CA ARG A 6 34.47 -0.26 6.76
C ARG A 6 33.19 0.44 7.23
N GLU A 7 33.15 1.79 7.25
CA GLU A 7 31.95 2.52 7.69
C GLU A 7 30.81 2.47 6.66
N SER A 8 31.10 2.50 5.36
CA SER A 8 30.05 2.49 4.32
C SER A 8 29.34 1.14 4.15
N ALA A 9 29.86 0.06 4.75
CA ALA A 9 29.23 -1.26 4.74
C ALA A 9 28.31 -1.48 5.96
N ALA A 10 28.50 -0.72 7.05
CA ALA A 10 27.69 -0.83 8.24
C ALA A 10 26.37 -0.05 8.11
N GLU A 11 26.38 1.14 7.48
CA GLU A 11 25.14 1.92 7.25
C GLU A 11 24.22 1.30 6.19
N LYS A 12 24.76 0.52 5.23
CA LYS A 12 23.92 -0.24 4.29
C LYS A 12 23.27 -1.50 4.90
N LYS A 13 23.68 -1.91 6.10
CA LYS A 13 23.08 -3.07 6.78
C LYS A 13 21.93 -2.69 7.71
N ALA A 14 21.90 -1.46 8.22
CA ALA A 14 20.85 -1.03 9.13
C ALA A 14 19.47 -0.86 8.46
N ASP A 15 19.39 -0.62 7.15
CA ASP A 15 18.10 -0.50 6.42
C ASP A 15 17.57 -1.84 5.89
N ALA A 16 18.39 -2.89 5.94
CA ALA A 16 18.05 -4.22 5.40
C ALA A 16 17.68 -5.24 6.49
N GLU A 17 17.96 -4.95 7.76
CA GLU A 17 17.84 -5.91 8.88
C GLU A 17 16.50 -5.89 9.63
N GLU A 18 15.45 -5.29 9.08
CA GLU A 18 14.08 -5.39 9.65
C GLU A 18 13.07 -6.06 8.69
N ARG A 19 13.55 -6.90 7.77
CA ARG A 19 12.69 -7.69 6.85
C ARG A 19 12.52 -9.15 7.23
N ASP A 20 12.59 -9.48 8.51
CA ASP A 20 12.40 -10.85 8.99
C ASP A 20 11.45 -10.88 10.18
N ASN A 21 10.31 -10.19 10.04
CA ASN A 21 9.09 -10.67 10.68
C ASN A 21 8.40 -11.55 9.65
N ASP A 22 8.71 -12.86 9.69
CA ASP A 22 8.09 -13.93 8.92
C ASP A 22 6.60 -14.13 9.33
N LYS A 23 5.84 -13.04 9.47
CA LYS A 23 4.39 -13.08 9.26
C LYS A 23 4.24 -13.49 7.81
N LYS A 24 4.02 -14.78 7.57
CA LYS A 24 3.62 -15.27 6.25
C LYS A 24 2.35 -14.52 5.86
N LEU A 25 2.50 -13.48 5.04
CA LEU A 25 1.37 -12.71 4.53
C LEU A 25 0.60 -13.64 3.59
N VAL A 26 -0.57 -14.09 4.06
CA VAL A 26 -1.44 -14.98 3.29
C VAL A 26 -2.52 -14.12 2.66
N TYR A 27 -2.60 -14.18 1.34
CA TYR A 27 -3.65 -13.56 0.54
C TYR A 27 -4.47 -14.67 -0.10
N THR A 28 -5.78 -14.62 0.05
CA THR A 28 -6.67 -15.55 -0.64
C THR A 28 -6.93 -15.06 -2.07
N ASP A 29 -7.12 -15.99 -3.01
CA ASP A 29 -7.48 -15.63 -4.40
C ASP A 29 -8.77 -14.82 -4.46
N ASP A 30 -9.71 -15.05 -3.53
CA ASP A 30 -10.95 -14.28 -3.43
C ASP A 30 -10.70 -12.81 -3.06
N GLN A 31 -9.84 -12.54 -2.06
CA GLN A 31 -9.44 -11.18 -1.70
C GLN A 31 -8.77 -10.46 -2.86
N VAL A 32 -7.80 -11.11 -3.51
CA VAL A 32 -7.08 -10.53 -4.65
C VAL A 32 -8.06 -10.22 -5.79
N LYS A 33 -8.94 -11.17 -6.13
CA LYS A 33 -9.95 -10.98 -7.18
C LYS A 33 -10.92 -9.85 -6.83
N LYS A 34 -11.41 -9.79 -5.59
CA LYS A 34 -12.28 -8.72 -5.11
C LYS A 34 -11.60 -7.36 -5.22
N ALA A 35 -10.33 -7.25 -4.82
CA ALA A 35 -9.59 -6.00 -4.91
C ALA A 35 -9.40 -5.56 -6.37
N VAL A 36 -9.02 -6.48 -7.26
CA VAL A 36 -8.88 -6.21 -8.70
C VAL A 36 -10.20 -5.75 -9.31
N ASP A 37 -11.32 -6.38 -8.95
CA ASP A 37 -12.65 -6.00 -9.42
C ASP A 37 -13.02 -4.59 -8.95
N LEU A 38 -12.89 -4.30 -7.65
CA LEU A 38 -13.16 -2.97 -7.10
C LEU A 38 -12.24 -1.89 -7.69
N ILE A 39 -10.97 -2.19 -7.93
CA ILE A 39 -10.05 -1.26 -8.58
C ILE A 39 -10.45 -1.00 -10.04
N ASN A 40 -10.97 -2.00 -10.75
CA ASN A 40 -11.51 -1.80 -12.10
C ASN A 40 -12.83 -1.01 -12.10
N GLU A 41 -13.69 -1.21 -11.10
CA GLU A 41 -15.02 -0.59 -11.04
C GLU A 41 -14.99 0.86 -10.51
N GLN A 42 -14.31 1.09 -9.39
CA GLN A 42 -14.29 2.37 -8.68
C GLN A 42 -12.90 3.00 -8.54
N GLY A 43 -11.84 2.28 -8.92
CA GLY A 43 -10.47 2.81 -8.93
C GLY A 43 -9.69 2.62 -7.62
N TYR A 44 -10.25 1.97 -6.61
CA TYR A 44 -9.58 1.79 -5.32
C TYR A 44 -10.16 0.64 -4.49
N VAL A 45 -9.41 0.26 -3.45
CA VAL A 45 -9.85 -0.67 -2.39
C VAL A 45 -9.36 -0.14 -1.03
N THR A 46 -10.13 -0.40 0.03
CA THR A 46 -9.83 0.06 1.39
C THR A 46 -10.05 -1.03 2.42
N LYS A 47 -9.67 -0.75 3.68
CA LYS A 47 -9.98 -1.62 4.82
C LYS A 47 -11.48 -1.84 5.08
N LYS A 48 -12.38 -1.01 4.52
CA LYS A 48 -13.83 -1.29 4.57
C LYS A 48 -14.22 -2.48 3.69
N ASP A 49 -13.46 -2.70 2.62
CA ASP A 49 -13.70 -3.76 1.66
C ASP A 49 -12.95 -5.03 2.07
N ILE A 50 -11.73 -4.89 2.58
CA ILE A 50 -10.84 -5.97 3.01
C ILE A 50 -10.24 -5.60 4.37
N PRO A 51 -10.81 -6.09 5.49
CA PRO A 51 -10.42 -5.69 6.85
C PRO A 51 -8.94 -5.90 7.19
N GLU A 52 -8.29 -6.88 6.57
CA GLU A 52 -6.86 -7.17 6.75
C GLU A 52 -5.95 -6.02 6.29
N MET A 53 -6.46 -5.09 5.48
CA MET A 53 -5.75 -3.86 5.11
C MET A 53 -5.52 -2.90 6.30
N ASP A 54 -6.07 -3.17 7.48
CA ASP A 54 -5.74 -2.41 8.70
C ASP A 54 -4.27 -2.62 9.12
N ASP A 55 -3.62 -3.72 8.70
CA ASP A 55 -2.18 -3.97 8.89
C ASP A 55 -1.37 -3.38 7.71
N ASP A 56 -0.39 -2.52 8.02
CA ASP A 56 0.47 -1.82 7.04
C ASP A 56 1.30 -2.79 6.20
N ASP A 57 1.99 -3.73 6.85
CA ASP A 57 2.83 -4.72 6.17
C ASP A 57 1.99 -5.61 5.25
N TRP A 58 0.82 -6.03 5.73
CA TRP A 58 -0.14 -6.80 4.93
C TRP A 58 -0.65 -6.02 3.73
N SER A 59 -1.04 -4.75 3.91
CA SER A 59 -1.56 -3.90 2.83
C SER A 59 -0.54 -3.65 1.75
N LYS A 60 0.71 -3.39 2.15
CA LYS A 60 1.81 -3.16 1.21
C LYS A 60 2.05 -4.39 0.33
N GLY A 61 2.20 -5.57 0.93
CA GLY A 61 2.41 -6.79 0.15
C GLY A 61 1.16 -7.21 -0.65
N PHE A 62 -0.04 -6.84 -0.19
CA PHE A 62 -1.27 -7.05 -0.93
C PHE A 62 -1.34 -6.17 -2.19
N ALA A 63 -0.86 -4.92 -2.10
CA ALA A 63 -0.74 -4.02 -3.26
C ALA A 63 0.19 -4.59 -4.33
N ASP A 64 1.37 -5.11 -3.94
CA ASP A 64 2.30 -5.78 -4.86
C ASP A 64 1.62 -6.98 -5.56
N LYS A 65 0.83 -7.77 -4.82
CA LYS A 65 0.11 -8.91 -5.36
C LYS A 65 -0.95 -8.50 -6.39
N ILE A 66 -1.67 -7.41 -6.14
CA ILE A 66 -2.66 -6.85 -7.06
C ILE A 66 -1.97 -6.33 -8.33
N ASP A 67 -0.89 -5.59 -8.17
CA ASP A 67 -0.08 -5.04 -9.26
C ASP A 67 0.45 -6.15 -10.18
N ASP A 68 0.95 -7.27 -9.63
CA ASP A 68 1.35 -8.44 -10.41
C ASP A 68 0.20 -9.04 -11.25
N VAL A 69 -1.02 -9.06 -10.71
CA VAL A 69 -2.21 -9.54 -11.44
C VAL A 69 -2.55 -8.59 -12.60
N PHE A 70 -2.43 -7.29 -12.38
CA PHE A 70 -2.68 -6.29 -13.41
C PHE A 70 -1.62 -6.26 -14.51
N LYS A 71 -0.34 -6.46 -14.18
CA LYS A 71 0.74 -6.63 -15.16
C LYS A 71 0.55 -7.82 -16.08
N ALA A 72 -0.13 -8.86 -15.60
CA ALA A 72 -0.50 -10.02 -16.41
C ALA A 72 -1.77 -9.79 -17.25
N SER A 73 -2.44 -8.65 -17.10
CA SER A 73 -3.66 -8.25 -17.81
C SER A 73 -3.36 -7.19 -18.87
N ASP A 74 -4.19 -7.12 -19.92
CA ASP A 74 -4.08 -6.11 -20.98
C ASP A 74 -4.31 -4.65 -20.50
N LYS A 75 -4.85 -4.44 -19.30
CA LYS A 75 -5.19 -3.10 -18.79
C LYS A 75 -4.00 -2.36 -18.17
N ASP A 76 -3.08 -3.08 -17.53
CA ASP A 76 -1.88 -2.56 -16.84
C ASP A 76 -2.04 -1.18 -16.12
N PRO A 77 -3.04 -1.02 -15.23
CA PRO A 77 -3.22 0.23 -14.49
C PRO A 77 -2.07 0.52 -13.52
N TYR A 78 -1.81 1.79 -13.27
CA TYR A 78 -0.80 2.18 -12.29
C TYR A 78 -1.32 2.06 -10.85
N ILE A 79 -1.06 0.92 -10.21
CA ILE A 79 -1.48 0.65 -8.83
C ILE A 79 -0.50 1.33 -7.85
N TYR A 80 -1.06 2.03 -6.88
CA TYR A 80 -0.29 2.73 -5.86
C TYR A 80 -0.79 2.43 -4.46
N TYR A 81 0.16 2.34 -3.54
CA TYR A 81 -0.06 2.11 -2.11
C TYR A 81 0.47 3.30 -1.32
N GLU A 82 -0.33 3.82 -0.40
CA GLU A 82 0.14 4.82 0.55
C GLU A 82 -0.62 4.79 1.87
N LYS A 83 0.06 5.27 2.92
CA LYS A 83 -0.52 5.59 4.22
C LYS A 83 -0.87 7.07 4.31
N PHE A 84 -2.02 7.34 4.91
CA PHE A 84 -2.49 8.70 5.17
C PHE A 84 -2.79 8.90 6.65
N ASP A 85 -2.23 9.97 7.19
CA ASP A 85 -2.50 10.46 8.53
C ASP A 85 -3.78 11.32 8.54
N PHE A 86 -4.63 11.08 9.53
CA PHE A 86 -5.87 11.81 9.77
C PHE A 86 -5.86 12.54 11.11
N ALA A 87 -6.82 13.47 11.27
CA ALA A 87 -7.03 14.17 12.51
C ALA A 87 -7.32 13.18 13.65
N GLY A 88 -6.56 13.28 14.74
CA GLY A 88 -6.63 12.32 15.84
C GLY A 88 -5.48 11.32 15.87
N GLY A 89 -4.56 11.36 14.90
CA GLY A 89 -3.39 10.48 14.85
C GLY A 89 -3.69 9.09 14.30
N GLU A 90 -4.86 8.91 13.70
CA GLU A 90 -5.22 7.66 13.01
C GLU A 90 -4.51 7.62 11.65
N ILE A 91 -4.00 6.44 11.30
CA ILE A 91 -3.31 6.19 10.03
C ILE A 91 -4.07 5.09 9.32
N ASP A 92 -4.46 5.33 8.08
CA ASP A 92 -5.11 4.34 7.24
C ASP A 92 -4.37 4.14 5.93
N THR A 93 -4.45 2.92 5.41
CA THR A 93 -3.85 2.51 4.14
C THR A 93 -4.83 2.68 2.99
N PHE A 94 -4.28 2.93 1.79
CA PHE A 94 -5.05 3.03 0.57
C PHE A 94 -4.31 2.36 -0.58
N ILE A 95 -5.04 1.57 -1.37
CA ILE A 95 -4.57 0.99 -2.62
C ILE A 95 -5.47 1.50 -3.73
N TRP A 96 -4.91 2.19 -4.71
CA TRP A 96 -5.69 2.81 -5.77
C TRP A 96 -4.99 2.80 -7.13
N ASN A 97 -5.80 2.95 -8.17
CA ASN A 97 -5.35 3.14 -9.53
C ASN A 97 -5.12 4.63 -9.81
N MET A 98 -3.87 5.03 -10.08
CA MET A 98 -3.53 6.42 -10.39
C MET A 98 -4.03 6.90 -11.76
N ASP A 99 -4.43 6.01 -12.65
CA ASP A 99 -5.10 6.42 -13.90
C ASP A 99 -6.51 7.00 -13.61
N VAL A 100 -7.12 6.59 -12.49
CA VAL A 100 -8.42 7.08 -12.00
C VAL A 100 -8.25 8.18 -10.96
N ILE A 101 -7.50 7.93 -9.89
CA ILE A 101 -7.22 8.89 -8.81
C ILE A 101 -5.79 9.42 -8.97
N LYS A 102 -5.65 10.50 -9.73
CA LYS A 102 -4.37 10.94 -10.30
C LYS A 102 -3.40 11.58 -9.31
N THR A 103 -3.88 12.04 -8.16
CA THR A 103 -3.05 12.77 -7.21
C THR A 103 -3.17 12.22 -5.80
N ARG A 104 -2.08 12.36 -5.04
CA ARG A 104 -2.03 12.05 -3.61
C ARG A 104 -3.07 12.81 -2.80
N ASP A 105 -3.31 14.09 -3.10
CA ASP A 105 -4.30 14.90 -2.38
C ASP A 105 -5.74 14.44 -2.70
N ASP A 106 -6.02 13.98 -3.92
CA ASP A 106 -7.31 13.39 -4.27
C ASP A 106 -7.48 12.01 -3.63
N ALA A 107 -6.42 11.21 -3.55
CA ALA A 107 -6.42 9.94 -2.83
C ALA A 107 -6.70 10.13 -1.34
N LEU A 108 -6.02 11.09 -0.69
CA LEU A 108 -6.27 11.47 0.70
C LEU A 108 -7.73 11.91 0.92
N LYS A 109 -8.26 12.80 0.08
CA LYS A 109 -9.67 13.23 0.15
C LYS A 109 -10.63 12.06 -0.04
N LYS A 110 -10.34 11.18 -1.00
CA LYS A 110 -11.19 10.04 -1.29
C LYS A 110 -11.21 9.05 -0.14
N LEU A 111 -10.05 8.73 0.43
CA LEU A 111 -9.96 7.89 1.61
C LEU A 111 -10.68 8.52 2.81
N ALA A 112 -10.52 9.82 3.01
CA ALA A 112 -11.21 10.55 4.08
C ALA A 112 -12.73 10.45 3.95
N ASP A 113 -13.27 10.70 2.76
CA ASP A 113 -14.69 10.58 2.43
C ASP A 113 -15.20 9.16 2.67
N VAL A 114 -14.48 8.16 2.13
CA VAL A 114 -14.85 6.74 2.27
C VAL A 114 -14.84 6.32 3.72
N LEU A 115 -13.85 6.72 4.52
CA LEU A 115 -13.71 6.31 5.92
C LEU A 115 -14.44 7.22 6.92
N GLY A 116 -14.98 8.36 6.48
CA GLY A 116 -15.56 9.37 7.36
C GLY A 116 -14.52 10.06 8.25
N LYS A 117 -13.27 10.13 7.78
CA LYS A 117 -12.14 10.74 8.52
C LYS A 117 -12.04 12.23 8.22
N LYS A 118 -11.43 12.95 9.14
CA LYS A 118 -11.13 14.38 8.98
C LYS A 118 -9.66 14.57 8.61
N ILE A 119 -9.39 15.31 7.55
CA ILE A 119 -8.04 15.71 7.15
C ILE A 119 -7.58 16.89 8.01
N VAL A 120 -6.33 16.86 8.47
CA VAL A 120 -5.64 18.03 9.04
C VAL A 120 -4.92 18.74 7.91
N ARG A 121 -5.19 20.02 7.71
CA ARG A 121 -4.50 20.90 6.75
C ARG A 121 -3.89 22.07 7.48
#